data_AF-A0A3E0VXG9-F1
#
_entry.id   AF-A0A3E0VXG9-F1
#
_cell.length_a   1.000
_cell.length_b   1.000
_cell.length_c   1.000
_cell.angle_alpha   90.00
_cell.angle_beta   90.00
_cell.angle_gamma   90.00
#
_symmetry.space_group_name_H-M   'P 1'
#
loop_
_entity.id
_entity.type
_entity.pdbx_description
1 polymer ?
#
loop_
_entity_poly.entity_id
_entity_poly.type
_entity_poly.pdbx_seq_one_letter_code
_entity_poly.pdbx_strand_id
1 'polypeptide(L)'
;MARSSLTLAALATAAVAGLDVVSTTPISTGLTGRFDSALLSVRGGDQVIIRVPTSQETETEQSGDLVALRALTTGSRGRLPFRAPEFRGQAPIGQTRGVVYDFIPGSPATLDSLDNSVELAEAFGRAIAAIHSLPTSVITDAGLPVLSATESARVATVVKDRAAATGKVPVELLTRWSLALEDSALWQFQPAVIHGSLGPESFLVSGERVTGVLDWSNLKVGDPAADLFWLSSVTREESATSVFSGYNVARSGPVDRQLRKRARLYAELEIAKWLVHGSDLRDPSIVNDAVGMLNGLASSSQADLVNPLSTDTGRVLAVDEVEAMLSKTPRSQPVPAHDHVNAARISDDD
;
A
#
# COMPACT_ATOMS: atom_id res chain seq x y z
N MET A 1 -21.36 -22.91 -13.51
CA MET A 1 -21.63 -23.53 -12.20
C MET A 1 -20.33 -23.57 -11.43
N ALA A 2 -20.32 -23.13 -10.16
CA ALA A 2 -19.15 -23.22 -9.30
C ALA A 2 -18.76 -24.68 -9.08
N ARG A 3 -17.45 -24.97 -9.06
CA ARG A 3 -16.95 -26.34 -8.87
C ARG A 3 -17.18 -26.79 -7.42
N SER A 4 -17.52 -28.07 -7.23
CA SER A 4 -17.68 -28.62 -5.88
C SER A 4 -16.34 -28.74 -5.16
N SER A 5 -16.35 -28.61 -3.83
CA SER A 5 -15.16 -28.75 -2.99
C SER A 5 -14.50 -30.13 -3.14
N LEU A 6 -15.29 -31.20 -3.36
CA LEU A 6 -14.79 -32.54 -3.66
C LEU A 6 -14.02 -32.61 -5.00
N THR A 7 -14.52 -31.93 -6.03
CA THR A 7 -13.82 -31.85 -7.34
C THR A 7 -12.49 -31.12 -7.19
N LEU A 8 -12.49 -30.04 -6.40
CA LEU A 8 -11.29 -29.26 -6.10
C LEU A 8 -10.28 -30.06 -5.26
N ALA A 9 -10.74 -30.86 -4.29
CA ALA A 9 -9.88 -31.75 -3.53
C ALA A 9 -9.19 -32.79 -4.43
N ALA A 10 -9.94 -33.41 -5.36
CA ALA A 10 -9.37 -34.35 -6.33
C ALA A 10 -8.36 -33.67 -7.28
N LEU A 11 -8.59 -32.42 -7.68
CA LEU A 11 -7.63 -31.66 -8.47
C LEU A 11 -6.36 -31.36 -7.67
N ALA A 12 -6.48 -31.07 -6.38
CA ALA A 12 -5.32 -30.79 -5.52
C ALA A 12 -4.43 -32.02 -5.32
N THR A 13 -5.00 -33.22 -5.20
CA THR A 13 -4.21 -34.46 -5.10
C THR A 13 -3.48 -34.79 -6.40
N ALA A 14 -4.03 -34.38 -7.55
CA ALA A 14 -3.32 -34.44 -8.83
C ALA A 14 -2.21 -33.37 -8.95
N ALA A 15 -2.40 -32.20 -8.32
CA ALA A 15 -1.46 -31.08 -8.37
C ALA A 15 -0.23 -31.25 -7.47
N VAL A 16 -0.37 -31.97 -6.36
CA VAL A 16 0.68 -32.13 -5.33
C VAL A 16 0.90 -33.61 -5.05
N ALA A 17 2.06 -34.13 -5.43
CA ALA A 17 2.41 -35.52 -5.23
C ALA A 17 2.40 -35.89 -3.73
N GLY A 18 1.70 -36.97 -3.39
CA GLY A 18 1.60 -37.47 -2.01
C GLY A 18 0.66 -36.67 -1.10
N LEU A 19 -0.12 -35.72 -1.63
CA LEU A 19 -1.12 -34.99 -0.85
C LEU A 19 -2.28 -35.93 -0.44
N ASP A 20 -2.39 -36.22 0.84
CA ASP A 20 -3.44 -37.07 1.42
C ASP A 20 -4.53 -36.20 2.08
N VAL A 21 -5.54 -35.82 1.30
CA VAL A 21 -6.65 -34.96 1.74
C VAL A 21 -7.67 -35.77 2.54
N VAL A 22 -7.91 -35.37 3.79
CA VAL A 22 -8.87 -36.05 4.70
C VAL A 22 -10.22 -35.34 4.80
N SER A 23 -10.27 -34.04 4.53
CA SER A 23 -11.52 -33.29 4.46
C SER A 23 -11.40 -32.06 3.56
N THR A 24 -12.54 -31.57 3.09
CA THR A 24 -12.62 -30.39 2.24
C THR A 24 -13.81 -29.52 2.63
N THR A 25 -13.59 -28.21 2.66
CA THR A 25 -14.60 -27.20 2.97
C THR A 25 -14.59 -26.14 1.87
N PRO A 26 -15.76 -25.79 1.29
CA PRO A 26 -15.84 -24.63 0.40
C PRO A 26 -15.34 -23.38 1.13
N ILE A 27 -14.50 -22.59 0.48
CA ILE A 27 -14.05 -21.31 1.01
C ILE A 27 -14.29 -20.23 -0.03
N SER A 28 -14.88 -19.13 0.41
CA SER A 28 -15.08 -17.94 -0.42
C SER A 28 -14.97 -16.73 0.48
N THR A 29 -14.35 -15.67 -0.03
CA THR A 29 -14.37 -14.36 0.62
C THR A 29 -15.70 -13.64 0.41
N GLY A 30 -16.61 -14.20 -0.40
CA GLY A 30 -17.93 -13.61 -0.68
C GLY A 30 -17.89 -12.34 -1.53
N LEU A 31 -16.72 -11.92 -2.00
CA LEU A 31 -16.52 -10.64 -2.66
C LEU A 31 -16.95 -10.66 -4.14
N THR A 32 -16.26 -11.44 -4.97
CA THR A 32 -16.35 -11.29 -6.43
C THR A 32 -16.41 -12.61 -7.21
N GLY A 33 -16.38 -13.76 -6.55
CA GLY A 33 -16.47 -15.07 -7.23
C GLY A 33 -15.34 -15.35 -8.24
N ARG A 34 -14.22 -14.65 -8.11
CA ARG A 34 -13.06 -14.73 -9.01
C ARG A 34 -12.41 -16.11 -9.05
N PHE A 35 -12.53 -16.86 -7.96
CA PHE A 35 -11.98 -18.20 -7.85
C PHE A 35 -13.01 -19.18 -7.33
N ASP A 36 -13.05 -20.37 -7.93
CA ASP A 36 -13.55 -21.57 -7.26
C ASP A 36 -12.46 -22.03 -6.28
N SER A 37 -12.75 -22.03 -4.99
CA SER A 37 -11.76 -22.33 -3.96
C SER A 37 -12.26 -23.34 -2.92
N ALA A 38 -11.34 -24.16 -2.42
CA ALA A 38 -11.61 -25.08 -1.32
C ALA A 38 -10.43 -25.12 -0.35
N LEU A 39 -10.75 -25.11 0.95
CA LEU A 39 -9.82 -25.41 2.02
C LEU A 39 -9.77 -26.93 2.20
N LEU A 40 -8.56 -27.48 2.21
CA LEU A 40 -8.30 -28.91 2.31
C LEU A 40 -7.47 -29.18 3.56
N SER A 41 -7.94 -30.09 4.40
CA SER A 41 -7.16 -30.60 5.51
C SER A 41 -6.40 -31.85 5.07
N VAL A 42 -5.11 -31.90 5.37
CA VAL A 42 -4.20 -32.98 4.97
C VAL A 42 -3.95 -33.90 6.17
N ARG A 43 -3.79 -35.20 5.91
CA ARG A 43 -3.35 -36.15 6.95
C ARG A 43 -2.01 -35.68 7.51
N GLY A 44 -1.96 -35.41 8.81
CA GLY A 44 -0.82 -34.78 9.49
C GLY A 44 -1.14 -33.43 10.12
N GLY A 45 -2.29 -32.82 9.78
CA GLY A 45 -2.80 -31.62 10.42
C GLY A 45 -2.59 -30.33 9.64
N ASP A 46 -1.80 -30.37 8.56
CA ASP A 46 -1.61 -29.23 7.67
C ASP A 46 -2.88 -28.88 6.90
N GLN A 47 -2.99 -27.62 6.50
CA GLN A 47 -4.08 -27.11 5.67
C GLN A 47 -3.53 -26.46 4.41
N VAL A 48 -4.16 -26.74 3.28
CA VAL A 48 -3.85 -26.14 1.99
C VAL A 48 -5.11 -25.58 1.35
N ILE A 49 -4.96 -24.59 0.50
CA ILE A 49 -6.05 -24.02 -0.30
C ILE A 49 -5.78 -24.26 -1.78
N ILE A 50 -6.79 -24.76 -2.49
CA ILE A 50 -6.77 -24.79 -3.96
C ILE A 50 -7.63 -23.66 -4.50
N ARG A 51 -7.11 -22.95 -5.51
CA ARG A 51 -7.80 -21.86 -6.21
C ARG A 51 -7.79 -22.13 -7.72
N VAL A 52 -8.97 -22.15 -8.33
CA VAL A 52 -9.15 -22.24 -9.80
C VAL A 52 -9.78 -20.93 -10.29
N PRO A 53 -9.14 -20.18 -11.19
CA PRO A 53 -9.67 -18.91 -11.69
C PRO A 53 -10.96 -19.14 -12.51
N THR A 54 -11.90 -18.21 -12.43
CA THR A 54 -13.17 -18.25 -13.17
C THR A 54 -13.17 -17.41 -14.44
N SER A 55 -12.13 -16.59 -14.66
CA SER A 55 -11.96 -15.74 -15.84
C SER A 55 -10.49 -15.68 -16.29
N GLN A 56 -10.25 -15.28 -17.54
CA GLN A 56 -8.90 -15.08 -18.10
C GLN A 56 -8.12 -13.99 -17.34
N GLU A 57 -8.80 -12.94 -16.91
CA GLU A 57 -8.23 -11.87 -16.09
C GLU A 57 -7.74 -12.43 -14.76
N THR A 58 -8.56 -13.22 -14.08
CA THR A 58 -8.19 -13.84 -12.80
C THR A 58 -7.05 -14.85 -12.97
N GLU A 59 -7.01 -15.59 -14.08
CA GLU A 59 -5.88 -16.47 -14.40
C GLU A 59 -4.58 -15.69 -14.64
N THR A 60 -4.67 -14.52 -15.28
CA THR A 60 -3.52 -13.64 -15.50
C THR A 60 -3.00 -13.12 -14.16
N GLU A 61 -3.89 -12.70 -13.26
CA GLU A 61 -3.52 -12.26 -11.92
C GLU A 61 -2.89 -13.39 -11.09
N GLN A 62 -3.47 -14.59 -11.10
CA GLN A 62 -2.90 -15.75 -10.42
C GLN A 62 -1.51 -16.11 -10.98
N SER A 63 -1.28 -15.87 -12.27
CA SER A 63 0.03 -16.06 -12.88
C SER A 63 1.04 -15.04 -12.38
N GLY A 64 0.66 -13.77 -12.27
CA GLY A 64 1.47 -12.71 -11.65
C GLY A 64 1.80 -13.02 -10.19
N ASP A 65 0.80 -13.48 -9.43
CA ASP A 65 0.96 -13.87 -8.02
C ASP A 65 2.01 -14.98 -7.89
N LEU A 66 1.98 -16.01 -8.73
CA LEU A 66 2.99 -17.08 -8.72
C LEU A 66 4.41 -16.60 -9.04
N VAL A 67 4.56 -15.63 -9.94
CA VAL A 67 5.88 -15.03 -10.23
C VAL A 67 6.39 -14.26 -9.01
N ALA A 68 5.53 -13.44 -8.40
CA ALA A 68 5.86 -12.67 -7.20
C ALA A 68 6.21 -13.56 -5.99
N LEU A 69 5.41 -14.60 -5.73
CA LEU A 69 5.65 -15.52 -4.62
C LEU A 69 6.95 -16.32 -4.76
N ARG A 70 7.40 -16.57 -5.99
CA ARG A 70 8.72 -17.19 -6.28
C ARG A 70 9.87 -16.21 -6.07
N ALA A 71 9.67 -14.93 -6.34
CA ALA A 71 10.65 -13.89 -6.04
C ALA A 71 10.90 -13.79 -4.52
N LEU A 72 9.86 -14.04 -3.70
CA LEU A 72 9.97 -14.13 -2.26
C LEU A 72 10.65 -15.44 -1.82
N THR A 73 11.98 -15.49 -1.88
CA THR A 73 12.81 -16.59 -1.35
C THR A 73 12.64 -16.78 0.17
N THR A 74 13.14 -17.90 0.71
CA THR A 74 13.20 -18.14 2.17
C THR A 74 13.87 -16.99 2.92
N GLY A 75 14.93 -16.40 2.34
CA GLY A 75 15.66 -15.30 2.96
C GLY A 75 14.85 -14.00 3.04
N SER A 76 14.10 -13.65 2.01
CA SER A 76 13.21 -12.47 2.04
C SER A 76 11.98 -12.71 2.90
N ARG A 77 11.39 -13.91 2.86
CA ARG A 77 10.26 -14.32 3.72
C ARG A 77 10.62 -14.25 5.20
N GLY A 78 11.85 -14.65 5.58
CA GLY A 78 12.34 -14.55 6.96
C GLY A 78 12.45 -13.12 7.49
N ARG A 79 12.35 -12.08 6.64
CA ARG A 79 12.34 -10.68 7.05
C ARG A 79 10.92 -10.12 7.25
N LEU A 80 9.88 -10.85 6.85
CA LEU A 80 8.50 -10.42 6.96
C LEU A 80 7.93 -10.85 8.32
N PRO A 81 7.23 -9.97 9.06
CA PRO A 81 6.62 -10.32 10.36
C PRO A 81 5.31 -11.12 10.20
N PHE A 82 4.98 -11.53 8.98
CA PHE A 82 3.77 -12.23 8.58
C PHE A 82 4.09 -13.24 7.48
N ARG A 83 3.15 -14.12 7.14
CA ARG A 83 3.31 -15.10 6.06
C ARG A 83 2.83 -14.56 4.71
N ALA A 84 3.55 -14.87 3.65
CA ALA A 84 3.03 -14.81 2.28
C ALA A 84 2.65 -16.23 1.82
N PRO A 85 1.66 -16.41 0.92
CA PRO A 85 1.31 -17.73 0.41
C PRO A 85 2.52 -18.48 -0.16
N GLU A 86 2.53 -19.80 -0.02
CA GLU A 86 3.57 -20.66 -0.60
C GLU A 86 2.95 -21.59 -1.63
N PHE A 87 3.52 -21.63 -2.82
CA PHE A 87 3.07 -22.50 -3.90
C PHE A 87 3.43 -23.96 -3.61
N ARG A 88 2.45 -24.86 -3.65
CA ARG A 88 2.64 -26.29 -3.40
C ARG A 88 2.56 -27.14 -4.67
N GLY A 89 1.78 -26.72 -5.65
CA GLY A 89 1.62 -27.44 -6.91
C GLY A 89 0.51 -26.88 -7.78
N GLN A 90 0.39 -27.39 -9.00
CA GLN A 90 -0.69 -27.03 -9.93
C GLN A 90 -1.08 -28.21 -10.81
N ALA A 91 -2.33 -28.25 -11.24
CA ALA A 91 -2.84 -29.24 -12.20
C ALA A 91 -3.77 -28.59 -13.22
N PRO A 92 -3.75 -29.05 -14.49
CA PRO A 92 -4.64 -28.53 -15.52
C PRO A 92 -6.10 -28.95 -15.24
N ILE A 93 -7.04 -28.06 -15.58
CA ILE A 93 -8.48 -28.35 -15.56
C ILE A 93 -9.20 -27.59 -16.67
N GLY A 94 -9.72 -28.32 -17.66
CA GLY A 94 -10.34 -27.71 -18.83
C GLY A 94 -9.33 -26.86 -19.61
N GLN A 95 -9.64 -25.58 -19.79
CA GLN A 95 -8.77 -24.61 -20.48
C GLN A 95 -7.92 -23.76 -19.52
N THR A 96 -7.95 -24.06 -18.22
CA THR A 96 -7.22 -23.33 -17.18
C THR A 96 -6.49 -24.31 -16.24
N ARG A 97 -6.07 -23.86 -15.07
CA ARG A 97 -5.40 -24.69 -14.05
C ARG A 97 -5.89 -24.38 -12.64
N GLY A 98 -5.82 -25.39 -11.77
CA GLY A 98 -5.93 -25.20 -10.33
C GLY A 98 -4.54 -25.08 -9.72
N VAL A 99 -4.39 -24.16 -8.78
CA VAL A 99 -3.14 -23.94 -8.05
C VAL A 99 -3.37 -24.16 -6.58
N VAL A 100 -2.47 -24.93 -5.96
CA VAL A 100 -2.49 -25.27 -4.54
C VAL A 100 -1.46 -24.42 -3.80
N TYR A 101 -1.89 -23.80 -2.71
CA TYR A 101 -1.07 -23.00 -1.81
C TYR A 101 -1.19 -23.51 -0.38
N ASP A 102 -0.23 -23.15 0.46
CA ASP A 102 -0.42 -23.27 1.91
C ASP A 102 -1.55 -22.37 2.40
N PHE A 103 -2.30 -22.86 3.38
CA PHE A 103 -3.31 -22.05 4.05
C PHE A 103 -2.68 -21.23 5.16
N ILE A 104 -2.98 -19.92 5.17
CA ILE A 104 -2.55 -19.00 6.22
C ILE A 104 -3.73 -18.77 7.16
N PRO A 105 -3.71 -19.30 8.39
CA PRO A 105 -4.69 -18.96 9.41
C PRO A 105 -4.84 -17.46 9.65
N GLY A 106 -6.09 -17.01 9.74
CA GLY A 106 -6.49 -15.63 9.98
C GLY A 106 -7.80 -15.32 9.25
N SER A 107 -8.43 -14.21 9.61
CA SER A 107 -9.58 -13.66 8.90
C SER A 107 -9.13 -12.50 8.02
N PRO A 108 -9.68 -12.31 6.81
CA PRO A 108 -9.46 -11.09 6.04
C PRO A 108 -9.84 -9.87 6.87
N ALA A 109 -8.99 -8.85 6.87
CA ALA A 109 -9.28 -7.61 7.55
C ALA A 109 -10.32 -6.78 6.78
N THR A 110 -10.99 -5.91 7.52
CA THR A 110 -11.94 -4.91 7.01
C THR A 110 -11.53 -3.52 7.47
N LEU A 111 -12.07 -2.48 6.86
CA LEU A 111 -11.86 -1.11 7.37
C LEU A 111 -12.29 -1.00 8.85
N ASP A 112 -13.42 -1.61 9.21
CA ASP A 112 -13.90 -1.65 10.60
C ASP A 112 -12.91 -2.32 11.55
N SER A 113 -12.17 -3.33 11.10
CA SER A 113 -11.19 -4.00 11.95
C SER A 113 -10.05 -3.07 12.38
N LEU A 114 -9.65 -2.11 11.53
CA LEU A 114 -8.69 -1.07 11.91
C LEU A 114 -9.27 -0.10 12.94
N ASP A 115 -10.53 0.30 12.78
CA ASP A 115 -11.16 1.33 13.62
C ASP A 115 -11.42 0.90 15.06
N ASN A 116 -11.28 -0.41 15.33
CA ASN A 116 -11.52 -1.02 16.63
C ASN A 116 -10.24 -1.32 17.43
N SER A 117 -9.04 -1.18 16.85
CA SER A 117 -7.76 -1.46 17.56
C SER A 117 -6.59 -0.64 17.02
N VAL A 118 -5.99 0.16 17.91
CA VAL A 118 -4.77 0.95 17.62
C VAL A 118 -3.59 0.02 17.35
N GLU A 119 -3.44 -1.03 18.15
CA GLU A 119 -2.37 -2.02 18.05
C GLU A 119 -2.39 -2.74 16.70
N LEU A 120 -3.59 -3.08 16.20
CA LEU A 120 -3.77 -3.67 14.88
C LEU A 120 -3.46 -2.68 13.76
N ALA A 121 -3.94 -1.44 13.88
CA ALA A 121 -3.63 -0.39 12.91
C ALA A 121 -2.11 -0.16 12.81
N GLU A 122 -1.40 -0.05 13.92
CA GLU A 122 0.07 0.02 13.89
C GLU A 122 0.71 -1.24 13.31
N ALA A 123 0.15 -2.43 13.57
CA ALA A 123 0.65 -3.69 13.00
C ALA A 123 0.58 -3.70 11.47
N PHE A 124 -0.43 -3.06 10.87
CA PHE A 124 -0.54 -2.91 9.42
C PHE A 124 0.58 -2.02 8.89
N GLY A 125 0.83 -0.90 9.57
CA GLY A 125 1.95 -0.02 9.25
C GLY A 125 3.30 -0.76 9.29
N ARG A 126 3.53 -1.55 10.34
CA ARG A 126 4.74 -2.38 10.48
C ARG A 126 4.85 -3.44 9.37
N ALA A 127 3.74 -4.07 8.98
CA ALA A 127 3.70 -5.03 7.89
C ALA A 127 4.08 -4.39 6.55
N ILE A 128 3.47 -3.25 6.21
CA ILE A 128 3.79 -2.49 4.99
C ILE A 128 5.26 -2.03 4.99
N ALA A 129 5.75 -1.51 6.13
CA ALA A 129 7.15 -1.11 6.26
C ALA A 129 8.13 -2.27 6.06
N ALA A 130 7.77 -3.48 6.48
CA ALA A 130 8.59 -4.67 6.26
C ALA A 130 8.70 -5.03 4.76
N ILE A 131 7.60 -4.93 4.01
CA ILE A 131 7.60 -5.09 2.54
C ILE A 131 8.53 -4.04 1.92
N HIS A 132 8.35 -2.77 2.27
CA HIS A 132 9.15 -1.65 1.75
C HIS A 132 10.63 -1.68 2.16
N SER A 133 10.98 -2.51 3.14
CA SER A 133 12.36 -2.70 3.60
C SER A 133 13.03 -3.93 3.00
N LEU A 134 12.33 -4.69 2.14
CA LEU A 134 12.96 -5.75 1.36
C LEU A 134 14.00 -5.14 0.41
N PRO A 135 15.15 -5.82 0.21
CA PRO A 135 16.12 -5.39 -0.80
C PRO A 135 15.46 -5.35 -2.19
N THR A 136 15.72 -4.29 -2.96
CA THR A 136 15.20 -4.18 -4.34
C THR A 136 15.70 -5.29 -5.26
N SER A 137 16.80 -5.97 -4.88
CA SER A 137 17.28 -7.17 -5.58
C SER A 137 16.26 -8.30 -5.64
N VAL A 138 15.37 -8.40 -4.64
CA VAL A 138 14.24 -9.36 -4.66
C VAL A 138 13.37 -9.16 -5.92
N ILE A 139 13.27 -7.93 -6.40
CA ILE A 139 12.47 -7.57 -7.57
C ILE A 139 13.30 -7.66 -8.85
N THR A 140 14.50 -7.09 -8.86
CA THR A 140 15.34 -7.07 -10.08
C THR A 140 15.77 -8.46 -10.50
N ASP A 141 16.14 -9.33 -9.56
CA ASP A 141 16.64 -10.67 -9.85
C ASP A 141 15.52 -11.58 -10.39
N ALA A 142 14.27 -11.27 -10.03
CA ALA A 142 13.08 -11.94 -10.54
C ALA A 142 12.57 -11.37 -11.87
N GLY A 143 13.19 -10.29 -12.39
CA GLY A 143 12.73 -9.61 -13.61
C GLY A 143 11.39 -8.90 -13.45
N LEU A 144 10.99 -8.57 -12.21
CA LEU A 144 9.76 -7.85 -11.91
C LEU A 144 9.91 -6.34 -12.21
N PRO A 145 8.80 -5.60 -12.40
CA PRO A 145 8.86 -4.19 -12.76
C PRO A 145 9.62 -3.35 -11.74
N VAL A 146 10.41 -2.40 -12.24
CA VAL A 146 11.12 -1.41 -11.43
C VAL A 146 10.79 -0.03 -11.95
N LEU A 147 10.15 0.77 -11.11
CA LEU A 147 9.80 2.16 -11.41
C LEU A 147 10.59 3.09 -10.51
N SER A 148 11.36 3.98 -11.13
CA SER A 148 11.90 5.17 -10.48
C SER A 148 10.79 6.13 -10.05
N ALA A 149 11.17 7.18 -9.30
CA ALA A 149 10.21 8.20 -8.89
C ALA A 149 9.61 8.97 -10.08
N THR A 150 10.43 9.26 -11.09
CA THR A 150 9.98 9.93 -12.33
C THR A 150 9.08 9.03 -13.17
N GLU A 151 9.36 7.73 -13.24
CA GLU A 151 8.49 6.77 -13.92
C GLU A 151 7.16 6.59 -13.18
N SER A 152 7.17 6.60 -11.84
CA SER A 152 5.96 6.56 -11.01
C SER A 152 5.08 7.79 -11.26
N ALA A 153 5.69 8.98 -11.34
CA ALA A 153 5.01 10.23 -11.71
C ALA A 153 4.41 10.15 -13.13
N ARG A 154 5.16 9.59 -14.08
CA ARG A 154 4.71 9.40 -15.45
C ARG A 154 3.50 8.46 -15.54
N VAL A 155 3.51 7.34 -14.80
CA VAL A 155 2.36 6.41 -14.74
C VAL A 155 1.14 7.12 -14.16
N ALA A 156 1.29 7.87 -13.07
CA ALA A 156 0.20 8.66 -12.49
C ALA A 156 -0.34 9.73 -13.47
N THR A 157 0.55 10.36 -14.23
CA THR A 157 0.17 11.32 -15.28
C THR A 157 -0.64 10.66 -16.38
N VAL A 158 -0.24 9.47 -16.84
CA VAL A 158 -0.99 8.70 -17.85
C VAL A 158 -2.40 8.36 -17.35
N VAL A 159 -2.55 7.97 -16.08
CA VAL A 159 -3.88 7.72 -15.49
C VAL A 159 -4.73 8.99 -15.53
N LYS A 160 -4.17 10.12 -15.07
CA LYS A 160 -4.83 11.43 -15.10
C LYS A 160 -5.28 11.80 -16.52
N ASP A 161 -4.39 11.68 -17.52
CA ASP A 161 -4.67 12.04 -18.90
C ASP A 161 -5.73 11.14 -19.54
N ARG A 162 -5.67 9.82 -19.28
CA ARG A 162 -6.71 8.88 -19.74
C ARG A 162 -8.07 9.19 -19.14
N ALA A 163 -8.12 9.52 -17.85
CA ALA A 163 -9.37 9.92 -17.20
C ALA A 163 -9.88 11.25 -17.75
N ALA A 164 -9.01 12.23 -17.96
CA ALA A 164 -9.36 13.51 -18.58
C ALA A 164 -9.96 13.33 -19.99
N ALA A 165 -9.39 12.43 -20.79
CA ALA A 165 -9.86 12.12 -22.15
C ALA A 165 -11.29 11.56 -22.19
N THR A 166 -11.82 11.07 -21.06
CA THR A 166 -13.24 10.65 -20.98
C THR A 166 -14.22 11.84 -21.01
N GLY A 167 -13.74 13.05 -20.70
CA GLY A 167 -14.54 14.27 -20.57
C GLY A 167 -15.45 14.31 -19.34
N LYS A 168 -15.31 13.38 -18.39
CA LYS A 168 -16.23 13.23 -17.24
C LYS A 168 -15.61 13.61 -15.89
N VAL A 169 -14.33 13.95 -15.84
CA VAL A 169 -13.65 14.36 -14.60
C VAL A 169 -13.91 15.85 -14.35
N PRO A 170 -14.33 16.25 -13.13
CA PRO A 170 -14.42 17.66 -12.73
C PRO A 170 -13.11 18.43 -12.96
N VAL A 171 -13.21 19.66 -13.46
CA VAL A 171 -12.06 20.51 -13.85
C VAL A 171 -11.18 20.84 -12.64
N GLU A 172 -11.77 20.99 -11.46
CA GLU A 172 -11.08 21.27 -10.21
C GLU A 172 -10.15 20.11 -9.83
N LEU A 173 -10.60 18.87 -10.03
CA LEU A 173 -9.79 17.68 -9.79
C LEU A 173 -8.64 17.57 -10.79
N LEU A 174 -8.90 17.81 -12.08
CA LEU A 174 -7.85 17.82 -13.10
C LEU A 174 -6.77 18.86 -12.81
N THR A 175 -7.17 20.05 -12.37
CA THR A 175 -6.26 21.13 -12.00
C THR A 175 -5.41 20.72 -10.80
N ARG A 176 -6.05 20.21 -9.75
CA ARG A 176 -5.38 19.76 -8.53
C ARG A 176 -4.41 18.61 -8.76
N TRP A 177 -4.80 17.62 -9.56
CA TRP A 177 -3.92 16.51 -9.93
C TRP A 177 -2.74 16.99 -10.77
N SER A 178 -2.94 17.93 -11.70
CA SER A 178 -1.86 18.48 -12.51
C SER A 178 -0.84 19.23 -11.65
N LEU A 179 -1.28 20.07 -10.71
CA LEU A 179 -0.39 20.74 -9.75
C LEU A 179 0.43 19.75 -8.93
N ALA A 180 -0.20 18.68 -8.41
CA ALA A 180 0.51 17.64 -7.65
C ALA A 180 1.50 16.85 -8.51
N LEU A 181 1.16 16.57 -9.77
CA LEU A 181 2.03 15.84 -10.71
C LEU A 181 3.22 16.69 -11.20
N GLU A 182 3.07 18.01 -11.21
CA GLU A 182 4.12 18.97 -11.58
C GLU A 182 5.00 19.38 -10.39
N ASP A 183 4.56 19.15 -9.15
CA ASP A 183 5.34 19.43 -7.93
C ASP A 183 6.53 18.47 -7.79
N SER A 184 7.70 18.91 -8.23
CA SER A 184 8.94 18.12 -8.11
C SER A 184 9.27 17.68 -6.69
N ALA A 185 8.89 18.44 -5.65
CA ALA A 185 9.15 18.08 -4.26
C ALA A 185 8.27 16.91 -3.81
N LEU A 186 7.05 16.80 -4.34
CA LEU A 186 6.15 15.68 -4.08
C LEU A 186 6.79 14.36 -4.53
N TRP A 187 7.42 14.36 -5.71
CA TRP A 187 8.00 13.18 -6.37
C TRP A 187 9.48 12.91 -6.00
N GLN A 188 10.05 13.65 -5.04
CA GLN A 188 11.38 13.35 -4.49
C GLN A 188 11.29 12.30 -3.38
N PHE A 189 11.24 11.03 -3.77
CA PHE A 189 11.25 9.89 -2.84
C PHE A 189 12.22 8.79 -3.29
N GLN A 190 12.57 7.92 -2.35
CA GLN A 190 13.35 6.72 -2.63
C GLN A 190 12.41 5.56 -3.01
N PRO A 191 12.46 5.02 -4.24
CA PRO A 191 11.66 3.86 -4.61
C PRO A 191 11.98 2.66 -3.71
N ALA A 192 10.96 1.87 -3.41
CA ALA A 192 11.07 0.68 -2.56
C ALA A 192 10.34 -0.50 -3.19
N VAL A 193 10.59 -1.70 -2.67
CA VAL A 193 9.71 -2.85 -2.95
C VAL A 193 8.31 -2.53 -2.44
N ILE A 194 7.30 -2.60 -3.30
CA ILE A 194 5.90 -2.39 -2.95
C ILE A 194 5.08 -3.61 -3.38
N HIS A 195 4.06 -3.93 -2.60
CA HIS A 195 3.06 -4.93 -2.96
C HIS A 195 2.26 -4.49 -4.19
N GLY A 196 1.93 -3.20 -4.27
CA GLY A 196 1.41 -2.54 -5.47
C GLY A 196 -0.09 -2.65 -5.70
N SER A 197 -0.82 -3.26 -4.78
CA SER A 197 -2.29 -3.40 -4.79
C SER A 197 -2.83 -3.75 -3.39
N LEU A 198 -2.26 -3.18 -2.33
CA LEU A 198 -2.77 -3.42 -0.98
C LEU A 198 -4.11 -2.72 -0.78
N GLY A 199 -5.06 -3.48 -0.24
CA GLY A 199 -6.25 -3.00 0.45
C GLY A 199 -6.36 -3.68 1.83
N PRO A 200 -7.33 -3.27 2.67
CA PRO A 200 -7.59 -3.93 3.95
C PRO A 200 -7.76 -5.46 3.80
N GLU A 201 -8.47 -5.91 2.77
CA GLU A 201 -8.76 -7.31 2.48
C GLU A 201 -7.53 -8.14 2.12
N SER A 202 -6.42 -7.49 1.74
CA SER A 202 -5.14 -8.16 1.48
C SER A 202 -4.50 -8.69 2.77
N PHE A 203 -4.87 -8.16 3.94
CA PHE A 203 -4.31 -8.57 5.22
C PHE A 203 -5.15 -9.67 5.87
N LEU A 204 -4.48 -10.70 6.38
CA LEU A 204 -5.05 -11.69 7.28
C LEU A 204 -4.69 -11.34 8.71
N VAL A 205 -5.68 -11.39 9.60
CA VAL A 205 -5.53 -11.00 11.00
C VAL A 205 -6.00 -12.09 11.96
N SER A 206 -5.38 -12.13 13.14
CA SER A 206 -5.80 -12.95 14.27
C SER A 206 -5.57 -12.17 15.56
N GLY A 207 -6.65 -11.66 16.15
CA GLY A 207 -6.54 -10.65 17.22
C GLY A 207 -5.87 -9.39 16.68
N GLU A 208 -4.88 -8.87 17.39
CA GLU A 208 -4.15 -7.64 17.06
C GLU A 208 -2.90 -7.89 16.18
N ARG A 209 -2.81 -9.05 15.54
CA ARG A 209 -1.64 -9.45 14.76
C ARG A 209 -2.02 -9.67 13.30
N VAL A 210 -1.19 -9.15 12.40
CA VAL A 210 -1.18 -9.52 10.98
C VAL A 210 -0.52 -10.90 10.86
N THR A 211 -1.26 -11.90 10.41
CA THR A 211 -0.77 -13.27 10.23
C THR A 211 -0.31 -13.54 8.80
N GLY A 212 -0.82 -12.79 7.84
CA GLY A 212 -0.39 -12.88 6.44
C GLY A 212 -0.83 -11.71 5.58
N VAL A 213 -0.23 -11.65 4.39
CA VAL A 213 -0.58 -10.72 3.32
C VAL A 213 -0.78 -11.53 2.04
N LEU A 214 -1.86 -11.24 1.31
CA LEU A 214 -2.33 -11.94 0.12
C LEU A 214 -2.25 -11.05 -1.13
N ASP A 215 -2.45 -11.68 -2.30
CA ASP A 215 -2.62 -11.02 -3.61
C ASP A 215 -1.38 -10.26 -4.14
N TRP A 216 -0.24 -10.96 -4.19
CA TRP A 216 1.08 -10.42 -4.53
C TRP A 216 1.32 -10.14 -6.01
N SER A 217 0.30 -10.28 -6.85
CA SER A 217 0.39 -10.20 -8.31
C SER A 217 1.00 -8.90 -8.86
N ASN A 218 0.97 -7.82 -8.08
CA ASN A 218 1.46 -6.49 -8.46
C ASN A 218 2.82 -6.11 -7.87
N LEU A 219 3.52 -7.07 -7.24
CA LEU A 219 4.81 -6.87 -6.59
C LEU A 219 5.84 -6.25 -7.56
N LYS A 220 6.45 -5.14 -7.15
CA LYS A 220 7.36 -4.34 -7.98
C LYS A 220 8.23 -3.43 -7.11
N VAL A 221 9.17 -2.71 -7.73
CA VAL A 221 9.75 -1.49 -7.12
C VAL A 221 8.96 -0.29 -7.61
N GLY A 222 8.59 0.62 -6.70
CA GLY A 222 7.86 1.85 -7.02
C GLY A 222 7.73 2.78 -5.82
N ASP A 223 6.72 3.64 -5.86
CA ASP A 223 6.40 4.58 -4.79
C ASP A 223 5.78 3.87 -3.57
N PRO A 224 6.41 3.94 -2.38
CA PRO A 224 5.83 3.44 -1.13
C PRO A 224 4.40 3.94 -0.84
N ALA A 225 4.04 5.12 -1.33
CA ALA A 225 2.70 5.68 -1.12
C ALA A 225 1.59 4.87 -1.80
N ALA A 226 1.91 4.10 -2.85
CA ALA A 226 0.96 3.26 -3.57
C ALA A 226 0.40 2.08 -2.76
N ASP A 227 1.00 1.76 -1.61
CA ASP A 227 0.52 0.71 -0.69
C ASP A 227 -0.28 1.28 0.50
N LEU A 228 -0.42 2.61 0.56
CA LEU A 228 -1.04 3.34 1.67
C LEU A 228 -2.26 4.17 1.23
N PHE A 229 -2.62 4.15 -0.06
CA PHE A 229 -3.69 5.01 -0.61
C PHE A 229 -5.05 4.78 0.05
N TRP A 230 -5.36 3.51 0.35
CA TRP A 230 -6.64 3.06 0.90
C TRP A 230 -6.92 3.62 2.30
N LEU A 231 -5.90 4.17 2.99
CA LEU A 231 -6.07 4.87 4.25
C LEU A 231 -6.94 6.12 4.14
N SER A 232 -7.07 6.68 2.93
CA SER A 232 -7.97 7.81 2.66
C SER A 232 -9.45 7.43 2.82
N SER A 233 -9.76 6.14 2.83
CA SER A 233 -11.12 5.61 2.96
C SER A 233 -11.45 5.15 4.39
N VAL A 234 -10.52 5.32 5.34
CA VAL A 234 -10.73 4.93 6.74
C VAL A 234 -11.61 5.97 7.44
N THR A 235 -12.57 5.50 8.24
CA THR A 235 -13.57 6.38 8.87
C THR A 235 -12.96 7.24 9.98
N ARG A 236 -12.03 6.68 10.77
CA ARG A 236 -11.37 7.38 11.88
C ARG A 236 -9.96 7.82 11.49
N GLU A 237 -9.72 9.12 11.56
CA GLU A 237 -8.39 9.71 11.32
C GLU A 237 -7.31 9.16 12.27
N GLU A 238 -7.70 8.82 13.50
CA GLU A 238 -6.84 8.19 14.50
C GLU A 238 -6.29 6.83 14.03
N SER A 239 -7.13 6.03 13.35
CA SER A 239 -6.74 4.72 12.82
C SER A 239 -5.70 4.87 11.71
N ALA A 240 -5.95 5.76 10.74
CA ALA A 240 -4.99 6.06 9.69
C ALA A 240 -3.67 6.61 10.28
N THR A 241 -3.76 7.48 11.28
CA THR A 241 -2.59 8.01 12.00
C THR A 241 -1.80 6.90 12.68
N SER A 242 -2.46 5.92 13.28
CA SER A 242 -1.84 4.76 13.92
C SER A 242 -1.13 3.87 12.90
N VAL A 243 -1.72 3.64 11.72
CA VAL A 243 -1.03 2.94 10.62
C VAL A 243 0.24 3.67 10.22
N PHE A 244 0.18 4.98 9.98
CA PHE A 244 1.37 5.77 9.66
C PHE A 244 2.40 5.79 10.79
N SER A 245 1.96 5.78 12.06
CA SER A 245 2.85 5.69 13.21
C SER A 245 3.64 4.38 13.18
N GLY A 246 2.94 3.24 13.09
CA GLY A 246 3.57 1.92 12.98
C GLY A 246 4.49 1.78 11.77
N TYR A 247 4.10 2.37 10.62
CA TYR A 247 4.91 2.42 9.41
C TYR A 247 6.21 3.20 9.63
N ASN A 248 6.12 4.43 10.15
CA ASN A 248 7.28 5.29 10.36
C ASN A 248 8.25 4.74 11.40
N VAL A 249 7.74 4.10 12.47
CA VAL A 249 8.58 3.46 13.49
C VAL A 249 9.35 2.27 12.92
N ALA A 250 8.72 1.45 12.07
CA ALA A 250 9.35 0.27 11.49
C ALA A 250 10.24 0.57 10.27
N ARG A 251 10.02 1.68 9.57
CA ARG A 251 10.78 2.02 8.37
C ARG A 251 12.19 2.48 8.74
N SER A 252 13.19 1.69 8.37
CA SER A 252 14.59 2.10 8.45
C SER A 252 14.92 3.04 7.27
N GLY A 253 15.12 4.33 7.53
CA GLY A 253 15.54 5.30 6.52
C GLY A 253 15.03 6.73 6.78
N PRO A 254 15.32 7.68 5.87
CA PRO A 254 14.79 9.03 5.95
C PRO A 254 13.26 9.04 5.91
N VAL A 255 12.66 9.88 6.74
CA VAL A 255 11.20 10.07 6.77
C VAL A 255 10.77 10.82 5.51
N ASP A 256 9.94 10.18 4.71
CA ASP A 256 9.29 10.80 3.56
C ASP A 256 8.12 11.67 4.03
N ARG A 257 8.34 12.98 4.03
CA ARG A 257 7.34 13.98 4.46
C ARG A 257 6.15 14.10 3.51
N GLN A 258 6.31 13.64 2.27
CA GLN A 258 5.31 13.76 1.20
C GLN A 258 4.49 12.47 1.01
N LEU A 259 4.84 11.38 1.70
CA LEU A 259 4.20 10.07 1.61
C LEU A 259 2.67 10.15 1.73
N ARG A 260 2.15 10.87 2.74
CA ARG A 260 0.70 11.00 2.97
C ARG A 260 0.01 11.72 1.81
N LYS A 261 0.64 12.76 1.25
CA LYS A 261 0.08 13.52 0.11
C LYS A 261 0.06 12.66 -1.15
N ARG A 262 1.13 11.91 -1.42
CA ARG A 262 1.15 10.97 -2.55
C ARG A 262 0.14 9.84 -2.39
N ALA A 263 -0.02 9.30 -1.18
CA ALA A 263 -1.01 8.24 -0.91
C ALA A 263 -2.43 8.76 -1.19
N ARG A 264 -2.73 10.00 -0.77
CA ARG A 264 -4.01 10.65 -1.09
C ARG A 264 -4.17 10.88 -2.59
N LEU A 265 -3.15 11.36 -3.30
CA LEU A 265 -3.20 11.49 -4.76
C LEU A 265 -3.52 10.15 -5.43
N TYR A 266 -2.87 9.07 -5.00
CA TYR A 266 -3.17 7.73 -5.52
C TYR A 266 -4.60 7.29 -5.25
N ALA A 267 -5.14 7.57 -4.06
CA ALA A 267 -6.52 7.20 -3.73
C ALA A 267 -7.54 7.83 -4.68
N GLU A 268 -7.29 9.08 -5.07
CA GLU A 268 -8.14 9.79 -6.03
C GLU A 268 -7.95 9.27 -7.45
N LEU A 269 -6.71 8.93 -7.81
CA LEU A 269 -6.41 8.31 -9.09
C LEU A 269 -6.97 6.89 -9.21
N GLU A 270 -7.26 6.17 -8.11
CA GLU A 270 -7.99 4.89 -8.18
C GLU A 270 -9.42 5.09 -8.69
N ILE A 271 -10.11 6.16 -8.27
CA ILE A 271 -11.43 6.51 -8.81
C ILE A 271 -11.32 6.84 -10.31
N ALA A 272 -10.24 7.54 -10.70
CA ALA A 272 -9.94 7.83 -12.10
C ALA A 272 -9.69 6.54 -12.92
N LYS A 273 -8.98 5.55 -12.36
CA LYS A 273 -8.80 4.23 -12.99
C LYS A 273 -10.13 3.50 -13.14
N TRP A 274 -11.00 3.56 -12.14
CA TRP A 274 -12.34 2.96 -12.21
C TRP A 274 -13.19 3.58 -13.32
N LEU A 275 -13.15 4.91 -13.47
CA LEU A 275 -13.79 5.61 -14.59
C LEU A 275 -13.24 5.14 -15.95
N VAL A 276 -11.92 5.07 -16.08
CA VAL A 276 -11.25 4.60 -17.30
C VAL A 276 -11.65 3.17 -17.62
N HIS A 277 -11.68 2.29 -16.61
CA HIS A 277 -12.10 0.90 -16.76
C HIS A 277 -13.54 0.77 -17.26
N GLY A 278 -14.49 1.49 -16.65
CA GLY A 278 -15.87 1.52 -17.13
C GLY A 278 -16.00 2.06 -18.55
N SER A 279 -15.19 3.08 -18.89
CA SER A 279 -15.15 3.64 -20.23
C SER A 279 -14.62 2.63 -21.26
N ASP A 280 -13.55 1.90 -20.94
CA ASP A 280 -12.95 0.87 -21.80
C ASP A 280 -13.93 -0.30 -22.03
N LEU A 281 -14.67 -0.70 -20.99
CA LEU A 281 -15.72 -1.72 -21.07
C LEU A 281 -17.03 -1.23 -21.69
N ARG A 282 -17.16 0.09 -21.90
CA ARG A 282 -18.41 0.75 -22.30
C ARG A 282 -19.58 0.41 -21.38
N ASP A 283 -19.31 0.29 -20.08
CA ASP A 283 -20.31 -0.01 -19.07
C ASP A 283 -20.83 1.28 -18.42
N PRO A 284 -22.07 1.70 -18.71
CA PRO A 284 -22.61 2.93 -18.15
C PRO A 284 -22.81 2.86 -16.63
N SER A 285 -22.96 1.68 -16.04
CA SER A 285 -23.13 1.53 -14.59
C SER A 285 -21.85 1.91 -13.85
N ILE A 286 -20.71 1.35 -14.29
CA ILE A 286 -19.37 1.65 -13.78
C ILE A 286 -19.03 3.13 -14.00
N VAL A 287 -19.30 3.64 -15.20
CA VAL A 287 -19.04 5.04 -15.54
C VAL A 287 -19.83 5.99 -14.64
N ASN A 288 -21.13 5.75 -14.44
CA ASN A 288 -21.96 6.60 -13.61
C ASN A 288 -21.56 6.56 -12.13
N ASP A 289 -21.20 5.38 -11.63
CA ASP A 289 -20.67 5.18 -10.27
C ASP A 289 -19.36 5.98 -10.07
N ALA A 290 -18.39 5.83 -10.98
CA ALA A 290 -17.13 6.57 -10.93
C ALA A 290 -17.34 8.08 -11.00
N VAL A 291 -18.25 8.56 -11.85
CA VAL A 291 -18.60 9.99 -11.93
C VAL A 291 -19.22 10.48 -10.62
N GLY A 292 -20.10 9.69 -9.99
CA GLY A 292 -20.66 9.99 -8.68
C GLY A 292 -19.57 10.17 -7.62
N MET A 293 -18.61 9.25 -7.56
CA MET A 293 -17.47 9.32 -6.65
C MET A 293 -16.58 10.54 -6.91
N LEU A 294 -16.27 10.85 -8.17
CA LEU A 294 -15.48 12.04 -8.54
C LEU A 294 -16.19 13.34 -8.16
N ASN A 295 -17.50 13.44 -8.35
CA ASN A 295 -18.28 14.61 -7.96
C ASN A 295 -18.35 14.78 -6.43
N GLY A 296 -18.45 13.66 -5.70
CA GLY A 296 -18.34 13.64 -4.24
C GLY A 296 -16.98 14.15 -3.77
N LEU A 297 -15.90 13.67 -4.39
CA LEU A 297 -14.53 14.10 -4.10
C LEU A 297 -14.31 15.58 -4.44
N ALA A 298 -14.83 16.08 -5.56
CA ALA A 298 -14.72 17.48 -5.93
C ALA A 298 -15.43 18.38 -4.90
N SER A 299 -16.63 17.99 -4.47
CA SER A 299 -17.41 18.70 -3.46
C SER A 299 -16.72 18.75 -2.09
N SER A 300 -16.11 17.65 -1.64
CA SER A 300 -15.38 17.61 -0.35
C SER A 300 -14.05 18.36 -0.41
N SER A 301 -13.39 18.40 -1.56
CA SER A 301 -12.11 19.10 -1.74
C SER A 301 -12.21 20.62 -1.60
N GLN A 302 -13.37 21.23 -1.88
CA GLN A 302 -13.60 22.66 -1.61
C GLN A 302 -13.60 22.98 -0.11
N ALA A 303 -13.91 22.00 0.75
CA ALA A 303 -13.82 22.14 2.20
C ALA A 303 -12.40 21.90 2.74
N ASP A 304 -11.50 21.32 1.94
CA ASP A 304 -10.21 20.79 2.39
C ASP A 304 -9.00 21.67 1.97
N LEU A 305 -9.20 22.99 1.99
CA LEU A 305 -8.16 24.01 1.80
C LEU A 305 -7.02 23.93 2.84
N VAL A 306 -7.18 23.10 3.88
CA VAL A 306 -6.25 22.97 5.01
C VAL A 306 -5.16 21.91 4.74
N ASN A 307 -5.34 21.00 3.77
CA ASN A 307 -4.35 19.95 3.47
C ASN A 307 -4.16 19.70 1.96
N PRO A 308 -3.52 20.65 1.23
CA PRO A 308 -3.34 20.55 -0.21
C PRO A 308 -2.43 19.39 -0.63
N LEU A 309 -2.75 18.78 -1.78
CA LEU A 309 -1.92 17.74 -2.41
C LEU A 309 -0.56 18.27 -2.89
N SER A 310 -0.47 19.57 -3.19
CA SER A 310 0.81 20.24 -3.45
C SER A 310 1.50 20.59 -2.14
N THR A 311 2.83 20.64 -2.15
CA THR A 311 3.52 21.47 -1.16
C THR A 311 3.13 22.92 -1.43
N ASP A 312 2.36 23.50 -0.50
CA ASP A 312 2.27 24.95 -0.42
C ASP A 312 3.70 25.38 -0.08
N THR A 313 4.43 25.92 -1.07
CA THR A 313 5.60 26.74 -0.77
C THR A 313 5.04 27.92 0.01
N GLY A 314 4.97 27.76 1.33
CA GLY A 314 4.30 28.68 2.23
C GLY A 314 4.67 30.11 1.84
N ARG A 315 3.64 30.95 1.74
CA ARG A 315 3.69 32.38 1.38
C ARG A 315 5.10 32.94 1.55
N VAL A 316 5.77 33.26 0.43
CA VAL A 316 7.03 33.99 0.45
C VAL A 316 6.78 35.32 1.16
N LEU A 317 7.24 35.42 2.41
CA LEU A 317 7.17 36.67 3.17
C LEU A 317 8.08 37.68 2.46
N ALA A 318 7.53 38.86 2.18
CA ALA A 318 8.34 39.96 1.68
C ALA A 318 9.35 40.39 2.76
N VAL A 319 10.47 40.99 2.35
CA VAL A 319 11.61 41.30 3.24
C VAL A 319 11.19 42.13 4.45
N ASP A 320 10.26 43.05 4.25
CA ASP A 320 9.63 43.89 5.27
C ASP A 320 8.81 43.09 6.30
N GLU A 321 8.15 42.01 5.88
CA GLU A 321 7.43 41.11 6.80
C GLU A 321 8.38 40.28 7.66
N VAL A 322 9.53 39.87 7.11
CA VAL A 322 10.59 39.17 7.85
C VAL A 322 11.24 40.10 8.88
N GLU A 323 11.51 41.36 8.51
CA GLU A 323 12.05 42.38 9.42
C GLU A 323 11.06 42.71 10.56
N ALA A 324 9.77 42.79 10.26
CA ALA A 324 8.72 43.00 11.25
C ALA A 324 8.58 41.82 12.22
N MET A 325 8.92 40.61 11.81
CA MET A 325 8.88 39.41 12.65
C MET A 325 10.13 39.30 13.55
N LEU A 326 11.30 39.62 13.01
CA LEU A 326 12.57 39.65 13.75
C LEU A 326 12.60 40.75 14.82
N SER A 327 11.92 41.87 14.60
CA SER A 327 11.80 42.96 15.58
C SER A 327 10.83 42.66 16.72
N LYS A 328 9.88 41.73 16.53
CA LYS A 328 8.90 41.30 17.55
C LYS A 328 9.35 40.09 18.36
N THR A 329 10.44 39.43 17.97
CA THR A 329 10.98 38.28 18.69
C THR A 329 11.86 38.78 19.85
N PRO A 330 11.53 38.50 21.13
CA PRO A 330 12.33 38.96 22.26
C PRO A 330 13.74 38.36 22.19
N ARG A 331 14.76 39.20 22.06
CA ARG A 331 16.15 38.75 22.19
C ARG A 331 16.38 38.40 23.66
N SER A 332 16.66 37.13 23.95
CA SER A 332 17.10 36.69 25.28
C SER A 332 18.33 37.52 25.69
N GLN A 333 18.25 38.19 26.84
CA GLN A 333 19.40 38.92 27.38
C GLN A 333 20.55 37.95 27.64
N PRO A 334 21.81 38.36 27.37
CA PRO A 334 22.96 37.55 27.74
C PRO A 334 23.02 37.40 29.26
N VAL A 335 23.18 36.16 29.74
CA VAL A 335 23.46 35.87 31.15
C VAL A 335 24.81 36.53 31.52
N PRO A 336 24.91 37.33 32.59
CA PRO A 336 26.16 37.96 32.97
C PRO A 336 27.16 36.90 33.45
N ALA A 337 28.39 36.99 32.93
CA ALA A 337 29.50 36.16 33.37
C ALA A 337 29.87 36.50 34.82
N HIS A 338 30.01 35.49 35.67
CA HIS A 338 30.57 35.65 37.00
C HIS A 338 32.09 35.92 36.90
N ASP A 339 32.49 37.12 37.30
CA ASP A 339 33.88 37.51 37.51
C ASP A 339 34.49 36.73 38.70
N HIS A 340 35.44 35.85 38.41
CA HIS A 340 36.48 35.47 39.35
C HIS A 340 37.83 35.97 38.85
N VAL A 341 38.15 37.22 39.19
CA VAL A 341 39.52 37.70 39.24
C VAL A 341 39.73 38.35 40.60
N ASN A 342 40.64 37.79 41.41
CA ASN A 342 41.28 38.57 42.44
C ASN A 342 42.79 38.39 42.38
N ALA A 343 43.42 39.50 41.98
CA ALA A 343 44.71 40.05 42.37
C ALA A 343 46.00 39.23 42.20
N ALA A 344 46.81 39.70 41.25
CA ALA A 344 48.27 39.55 41.23
C ALA A 344 48.96 40.46 42.26
N ARG A 345 50.08 39.98 42.82
CA ARG A 345 51.27 40.67 43.41
C ARG A 345 52.04 39.63 44.25
N ILE A 346 53.34 39.36 44.15
CA ILE A 346 54.56 40.17 44.01
C ILE A 346 55.71 39.22 43.54
N SER A 347 56.79 39.82 43.03
CA SER A 347 58.14 39.28 42.74
C SER A 347 58.77 38.50 43.93
N ASP A 348 59.93 37.84 43.91
CA ASP A 348 61.23 37.93 43.22
C ASP A 348 61.92 36.55 43.37
N ASP A 349 62.91 36.30 42.51
CA ASP A 349 64.19 35.56 42.66
C ASP A 349 64.34 34.24 43.47
N ASP A 350 65.24 33.42 42.89
CA ASP A 350 65.88 32.14 43.28
C ASP A 350 65.09 30.82 43.09
#